data_AF-A0A3C1WRE6-F1
#
_entry.id   AF-A0A3C1WRE6-F1
#
_cell.length_a   1.000
_cell.length_b   1.000
_cell.length_c   1.000
_cell.angle_alpha   90.00
_cell.angle_beta   90.00
_cell.angle_gamma   90.00
#
_symmetry.space_group_name_H-M   'P 1'
#
loop_
_entity.id
_entity.type
_entity.pdbx_description
1 polymer ?
#
loop_
_entity_poly.entity_id
_entity_poly.type
_entity_poly.pdbx_seq_one_letter_code
_entity_poly.pdbx_strand_id
1 'polypeptide(L)'
;MRPEDIDWGSLDFNYRQTDYSYVSMYKDGKWDDGELTKDHNVTMSECACVLQYSQSCFEGLKAYHTKDGRVVCFRPDANAARMHDSCQRLEMPPFPVDRWV
;
A
#
# COMPACT_ATOMS: atom_id res chain seq x y z
N MET A 1 8.07 12.67 -9.91
CA MET A 1 9.11 12.38 -10.94
C MET A 1 8.41 12.18 -12.26
N ARG A 2 8.80 12.86 -13.35
CA ARG A 2 8.08 12.67 -14.62
C ARG A 2 8.57 11.39 -15.32
N PRO A 3 7.71 10.68 -16.08
CA PRO A 3 8.12 9.49 -16.82
C PRO A 3 9.29 9.72 -17.79
N GLU A 4 9.41 10.95 -18.30
CA GLU A 4 10.48 11.42 -19.18
C GLU A 4 11.86 11.39 -18.50
N ASP A 5 11.89 11.54 -17.18
CA ASP A 5 13.12 11.67 -16.39
C ASP A 5 13.66 10.28 -15.96
N ILE A 6 13.00 9.17 -16.35
CA ILE A 6 13.35 7.80 -15.96
C ILE A 6 14.09 7.10 -17.08
N ASP A 7 15.30 6.59 -16.80
CA ASP A 7 15.97 5.62 -17.66
C ASP A 7 15.35 4.23 -17.48
N TRP A 8 14.33 3.96 -18.30
CA TRP A 8 13.58 2.70 -18.28
C TRP A 8 14.44 1.46 -18.57
N GLY A 9 15.57 1.62 -19.28
CA GLY A 9 16.47 0.51 -19.63
C GLY A 9 17.31 0.02 -18.46
N SER A 10 17.53 0.86 -17.45
CA SER A 10 18.32 0.56 -16.24
C SER A 10 17.46 0.49 -14.96
N LEU A 11 16.14 0.49 -15.10
CA LEU A 11 15.22 0.45 -13.96
C LEU A 11 15.42 -0.84 -13.14
N ASP A 12 15.76 -0.68 -11.87
CA ASP A 12 15.97 -1.77 -10.92
C ASP A 12 14.79 -1.87 -9.91
N PHE A 13 14.98 -2.61 -8.82
CA PHE A 13 13.98 -2.77 -7.75
C PHE A 13 14.26 -1.92 -6.49
N ASN A 14 15.15 -0.92 -6.58
CA ASN A 14 15.43 -0.01 -5.47
C ASN A 14 14.30 0.99 -5.24
N TYR A 15 14.16 1.44 -3.99
CA TYR A 15 13.21 2.48 -3.62
C TYR A 15 13.48 3.77 -4.39
N ARG A 16 12.42 4.32 -4.97
CA ARG A 16 12.38 5.66 -5.59
C ARG A 16 11.11 6.33 -5.11
N GLN A 17 11.23 7.51 -4.50
CA GLN A 17 10.09 8.23 -3.97
C GLN A 17 9.15 8.68 -5.11
N THR A 18 7.88 8.30 -5.01
CA THR A 18 6.78 8.77 -5.87
C THR A 18 6.14 10.02 -5.30
N ASP A 19 5.27 10.69 -6.06
CA ASP A 19 4.74 12.00 -5.66
C ASP A 19 3.78 11.93 -4.46
N TYR A 20 3.09 10.79 -4.27
CA TYR A 20 2.11 10.59 -3.21
C TYR A 20 2.15 9.17 -2.64
N SER A 21 1.64 9.02 -1.42
CA SER A 21 1.26 7.75 -0.78
C SER A 21 -0.21 7.84 -0.33
N TYR A 22 -0.91 6.72 -0.26
CA TYR A 22 -2.23 6.64 0.40
C TYR A 22 -2.04 6.25 1.86
N VAL A 23 -2.75 6.92 2.78
CA VAL A 23 -2.78 6.60 4.21
C VAL A 23 -4.21 6.53 4.69
N SER A 24 -4.50 5.59 5.60
CA SER A 24 -5.79 5.48 6.27
C SER A 24 -5.55 5.01 7.70
N MET A 25 -6.24 5.62 8.66
CA MET A 25 -6.07 5.35 10.08
C MET A 25 -7.26 4.56 10.62
N TYR A 26 -6.98 3.52 11.39
CA TYR A 26 -7.98 2.81 12.17
C TYR A 26 -8.01 3.34 13.61
N LYS A 27 -9.17 3.83 14.04
CA LYS A 27 -9.36 4.36 15.40
C LYS A 27 -10.81 4.14 15.85
N ASP A 28 -11.00 3.80 17.12
CA ASP A 28 -12.31 3.65 17.75
C ASP A 28 -13.25 2.71 16.97
N GLY A 29 -12.70 1.60 16.46
CA GLY A 29 -13.47 0.56 15.78
C GLY A 29 -13.75 0.79 14.29
N LYS A 30 -13.15 1.82 13.67
CA LYS A 30 -13.40 2.16 12.26
C LYS A 30 -12.15 2.66 11.54
N TRP A 31 -12.11 2.38 10.24
CA TRP A 31 -11.22 3.05 9.29
C TRP A 31 -11.77 4.43 8.96
N ASP A 32 -10.91 5.42 8.80
CA ASP A 32 -11.25 6.71 8.18
C ASP A 32 -11.48 6.57 6.67
N ASP A 33 -11.73 7.67 5.97
CA ASP A 33 -11.93 7.70 4.52
C ASP A 33 -10.62 7.49 3.73
N GLY A 34 -9.48 7.68 4.39
CA GLY A 34 -8.15 7.70 3.81
C GLY A 34 -7.86 8.97 3.01
N GLU A 35 -6.57 9.23 2.78
CA GLU A 35 -6.11 10.40 2.04
C GLU A 35 -4.81 10.14 1.27
N LEU A 36 -4.55 10.97 0.26
CA LEU A 36 -3.26 11.04 -0.39
C LEU A 36 -2.37 12.04 0.35
N THR A 37 -1.18 11.60 0.74
CA THR A 37 -0.18 12.41 1.42
C THR A 37 1.12 12.49 0.64
N LYS A 38 1.87 13.59 0.83
CA LYS A 38 3.25 13.77 0.37
C LYS A 38 4.28 13.50 1.46
N ASP A 39 3.84 13.29 2.70
CA ASP A 39 4.73 12.87 3.78
C ASP A 39 4.92 11.35 3.71
N HIS A 40 6.14 10.94 3.39
CA HIS A 40 6.51 9.53 3.30
C HIS A 40 7.07 8.99 4.63
N ASN A 41 7.03 9.78 5.70
CA ASN A 41 7.38 9.33 7.04
C ASN A 41 6.14 8.86 7.80
N VAL A 42 6.29 7.77 8.55
CA VAL A 42 5.27 7.31 9.48
C VAL A 42 5.70 7.70 10.89
N THR A 43 4.91 8.55 11.55
CA THR A 43 5.12 8.92 12.95
C THR A 43 4.26 8.02 13.83
N MET A 44 4.88 7.32 14.77
CA MET A 44 4.21 6.40 15.70
C MET A 44 4.88 6.42 17.08
N SER A 45 4.17 5.91 18.09
CA SER A 45 4.75 5.67 19.42
C SER A 45 5.91 4.67 19.33
N GLU A 46 6.96 4.87 20.12
CA GLU A 46 8.06 3.89 20.27
C GLU A 46 7.57 2.51 20.74
N CYS A 47 6.43 2.47 21.44
CA CYS A 47 5.79 1.26 21.94
C CYS A 47 4.80 0.62 20.95
N ALA A 48 4.73 1.10 19.70
CA ALA A 48 3.81 0.54 18.72
C ALA A 48 4.04 -0.96 18.47
N CYS A 49 2.97 -1.74 18.31
CA CYS A 49 3.03 -3.20 18.16
C CYS A 49 3.91 -3.64 16.96
N VAL A 50 3.97 -2.85 15.89
CA VAL A 50 4.86 -3.14 14.75
C VAL A 50 6.33 -3.14 15.14
N LEU A 51 6.75 -2.29 16.09
CA LEU A 51 8.13 -2.17 16.54
C LEU A 51 8.50 -3.21 17.61
N GLN A 52 7.55 -3.56 18.48
CA GLN A 52 7.81 -4.41 19.65
C GLN A 52 7.47 -5.89 19.41
N TYR A 53 6.45 -6.15 18.57
CA TYR A 53 5.88 -7.50 18.38
C TYR A 53 5.70 -7.87 16.91
N SER A 54 6.26 -7.08 15.99
CA SER A 54 6.17 -7.30 14.54
C SER A 54 4.73 -7.50 14.05
N GLN A 55 3.75 -6.83 14.69
CA GLN A 55 2.35 -6.89 14.25
C GLN A 55 2.16 -6.02 13.00
N SER A 56 2.53 -6.57 11.85
CA SER A 56 2.38 -5.94 10.55
C SER A 56 2.26 -6.97 9.43
N CYS A 57 1.63 -6.59 8.34
CA CYS A 57 1.61 -7.33 7.08
C CYS A 57 1.74 -6.36 5.90
N PHE A 58 2.01 -6.89 4.72
CA PHE A 58 2.11 -6.08 3.50
C PHE A 58 1.57 -6.87 2.30
N GLU A 59 1.33 -6.14 1.20
CA GLU A 59 0.99 -6.72 -0.09
C GLU A 59 1.91 -6.23 -1.20
N GLY A 60 1.98 -7.02 -2.27
CA GLY A 60 2.79 -6.72 -3.46
C GLY A 60 1.98 -6.92 -4.73
N LEU A 61 1.72 -5.83 -5.46
CA LEU A 61 1.13 -5.85 -6.80
C LEU A 61 1.89 -4.92 -7.75
N LYS A 62 1.55 -4.96 -9.02
CA LYS A 62 2.14 -4.11 -10.07
C LYS A 62 1.05 -3.50 -10.93
N ALA A 63 1.26 -2.25 -11.32
CA ALA A 63 0.51 -1.58 -12.37
C ALA A 63 1.30 -1.64 -13.68
N TYR A 64 0.60 -1.85 -14.80
CA TYR A 64 1.21 -2.00 -16.12
C TYR A 64 0.54 -1.05 -17.11
N HIS A 65 1.36 -0.39 -17.93
CA HIS A 65 0.89 0.29 -19.13
C HIS A 65 0.69 -0.73 -20.24
N THR A 66 -0.51 -0.73 -20.80
CA THR A 66 -0.88 -1.60 -21.93
C THR A 66 -0.61 -0.89 -23.25
N LYS A 67 -0.56 -1.66 -24.36
CA LYS A 67 -0.33 -1.10 -25.70
C LYS A 67 -1.40 -0.10 -26.15
N ASP A 68 -2.61 -0.19 -25.60
CA ASP A 68 -3.73 0.72 -25.90
C ASP A 68 -3.81 1.93 -24.94
N GLY A 69 -2.78 2.13 -24.11
CA GLY A 69 -2.64 3.31 -23.25
C GLY A 69 -3.32 3.19 -21.88
N ARG A 70 -4.01 2.08 -21.58
CA ARG A 70 -4.61 1.86 -20.25
C ARG A 70 -3.57 1.46 -19.22
N VAL A 71 -3.84 1.81 -17.97
CA VAL A 71 -3.15 1.26 -16.79
C VAL A 71 -3.99 0.13 -16.21
N VAL A 72 -3.37 -1.02 -15.98
CA VAL A 72 -4.05 -2.20 -15.43
C VAL A 72 -3.27 -2.82 -14.28
N CYS A 73 -3.99 -3.42 -13.34
CA CYS A 73 -3.43 -4.26 -12.27
C CYS A 73 -3.91 -5.70 -12.47
N PHE A 74 -3.02 -6.67 -12.25
CA PHE A 74 -3.38 -8.08 -12.40
C PHE A 74 -3.93 -8.65 -11.09
N ARG A 75 -5.22 -8.98 -11.08
CA ARG A 75 -5.95 -9.59 -9.94
C ARG A 75 -5.81 -8.84 -8.60
N PRO A 76 -6.08 -7.53 -8.56
CA PRO A 76 -6.04 -6.76 -7.31
C PRO A 76 -6.96 -7.34 -6.22
N ASP A 77 -8.11 -7.89 -6.62
CA ASP A 77 -9.06 -8.61 -5.76
C ASP A 77 -8.41 -9.75 -4.96
N ALA A 78 -7.48 -10.49 -5.57
CA ALA A 78 -6.79 -11.58 -4.90
C ALA A 78 -5.78 -11.10 -3.86
N ASN A 79 -5.11 -9.97 -4.11
CA ASN A 79 -4.24 -9.33 -3.13
C ASN A 79 -5.05 -8.75 -1.97
N ALA A 80 -6.18 -8.11 -2.24
CA ALA A 80 -7.09 -7.59 -1.20
C ALA A 80 -7.58 -8.71 -0.26
N ALA A 81 -8.03 -9.83 -0.83
CA ALA A 81 -8.44 -10.99 -0.05
C ALA A 81 -7.30 -11.56 0.81
N ARG A 82 -6.08 -11.67 0.26
CA ARG A 82 -4.93 -12.16 1.01
C ARG A 82 -4.49 -11.20 2.13
N MET A 83 -4.58 -9.88 1.91
CA MET A 83 -4.31 -8.89 2.97
C MET A 83 -5.34 -9.00 4.09
N HIS A 84 -6.62 -9.16 3.74
CA HIS A 84 -7.68 -9.38 4.72
C HIS A 84 -7.39 -10.62 5.60
N ASP A 85 -7.06 -11.76 4.99
CA ASP A 85 -6.69 -12.98 5.72
C ASP A 85 -5.44 -12.79 6.60
N SER A 86 -4.46 -12.04 6.11
CA SER A 86 -3.24 -11.72 6.85
C SER A 86 -3.52 -10.85 8.08
N CYS A 87 -4.40 -9.85 7.95
CA CYS A 87 -4.86 -9.04 9.07
C CYS A 87 -5.58 -9.89 10.11
N GLN A 88 -6.50 -10.77 9.70
CA GLN A 88 -7.19 -11.69 10.61
C GLN A 88 -6.21 -12.59 11.37
N ARG A 89 -5.21 -13.15 10.66
CA ARG A 89 -4.20 -14.03 11.28
C ARG A 89 -3.37 -13.34 12.37
N LEU A 90 -3.17 -12.03 12.22
CA LEU A 90 -2.36 -11.17 13.10
C LEU A 90 -3.21 -10.37 14.10
N GLU A 91 -4.51 -10.64 14.18
CA GLU A 91 -5.45 -9.89 15.03
C GLU A 91 -5.44 -8.38 14.77
N MET A 92 -5.25 -7.99 13.50
CA MET A 92 -5.35 -6.61 13.04
C MET A 92 -6.73 -6.36 12.40
N PRO A 93 -7.29 -5.14 12.49
CA PRO A 93 -8.52 -4.81 11.77
C PRO A 93 -8.30 -4.99 10.26
N PRO A 94 -9.09 -5.83 9.58
CA PRO A 94 -8.97 -5.95 8.12
C PRO A 94 -9.40 -4.65 7.45
N PHE A 95 -8.66 -4.20 6.42
CA PHE A 95 -9.11 -3.10 5.57
C PHE A 95 -10.23 -3.60 4.63
N PRO A 96 -11.29 -2.82 4.36
CA PRO A 96 -12.38 -3.26 3.50
C PRO A 96 -11.91 -3.59 2.08
N VAL A 97 -12.24 -4.79 1.59
CA VAL A 97 -11.78 -5.33 0.29
C VAL A 97 -12.26 -4.47 -0.89
N ASP A 98 -13.47 -3.92 -0.79
CA ASP A 98 -14.07 -3.02 -1.78
C ASP A 98 -13.39 -1.65 -1.86
N ARG A 99 -12.77 -1.19 -0.75
CA ARG A 99 -11.97 0.04 -0.72
C ARG A 99 -10.53 -0.18 -1.17
N TRP A 100 -10.08 -1.42 -1.25
CA TRP A 100 -8.71 -1.76 -1.62
C TRP A 100 -8.50 -1.76 -3.15
N VAL A 101 -9.53 -2.16 -3.90
CA VAL A 101 -9.50 -2.40 -5.35
C VAL A 101 -9.89 -1.14 -6.15
#